data_AF-A0AAV6IXN6-F1
#
_entry.id   AF-A0AAV6IXN6-F1
#
_cell.length_a   1.000
_cell.length_b   1.000
_cell.length_c   1.000
_cell.angle_alpha   90.00
_cell.angle_beta   90.00
_cell.angle_gamma   90.00
#
_symmetry.space_group_name_H-M   'P 1'
#
loop_
_entity.id
_entity.type
_entity.pdbx_description
1 polymer ?
#
loop_
_entity_poly.entity_id
_entity_poly.type
_entity_poly.pdbx_seq_one_letter_code
_entity_poly.pdbx_strand_id
1 'polypeptide(L)'
;MSNQSQGEVDAANVMASAMKAAEDLYNIRETYFPSNPDDKISRLQAHSDLALNLLDSIPSEQRKLPMQRATYEYLRGKILDVFPEYRKEAEDHLSKAVKLSPSLADAWLCLGNCIWKKGDLPSAKNCFTLALSKGPNKKILSQLSMLERRMAQGAENQADIVEESIKHAKEAIMLDVKDGNSWYNLGNACLTCFFVTGAWDHSKLLQSLKAYQNAVCARSNKFLMNPLVTWLSVYVYACVLDTSSLRVLFHSLPIRMSMISLCYQNPFIQVNKYLENYERALSGFEAAASRDPGLNSTEEVRKIVNLLDKLESLLRGQTKAKRLNSLASSLAAVNLNPSYRKATVGILSDGLNKKVAIIGKVLFFVKHENVAPLYYLVCDTDQSCYVLSVYGIRDEACDIEIKDPLQIKEGDQLTLLEPNYRDVDFSWNGKVCAAYRFNSVRVDFLEQVIVNGKAISSTQAVRTAILAQHKP
;
A
#
# COMPACT_ATOMS: atom_id res chain seq x y z
N MET A 1 -55.13 14.94 -20.22
CA MET A 1 -54.30 14.75 -19.01
C MET A 1 -53.61 13.36 -18.96
N SER A 2 -53.96 12.38 -19.80
CA SER A 2 -53.33 11.04 -19.82
C SER A 2 -51.99 10.93 -20.57
N ASN A 3 -51.75 11.74 -21.61
CA ASN A 3 -50.48 11.67 -22.39
C ASN A 3 -49.30 12.40 -21.72
N GLN A 4 -49.54 13.41 -20.88
CA GLN A 4 -48.48 14.10 -20.14
C GLN A 4 -47.91 13.21 -19.02
N SER A 5 -48.78 12.47 -18.32
CA SER A 5 -48.35 11.54 -17.26
C SER A 5 -47.58 10.34 -17.80
N GLN A 6 -47.93 9.83 -18.99
CA GLN A 6 -47.20 8.71 -19.60
C GLN A 6 -45.78 9.14 -20.07
N GLY A 7 -45.68 10.31 -20.71
CA GLY A 7 -44.39 10.84 -21.19
C GLY A 7 -43.43 11.23 -20.06
N GLU A 8 -43.93 11.64 -18.89
CA GLU A 8 -43.10 11.89 -17.69
C GLU A 8 -42.64 10.61 -16.99
N VAL A 9 -43.41 9.52 -17.06
CA VAL A 9 -43.03 8.21 -16.53
C VAL A 9 -41.95 7.56 -17.40
N ASP A 10 -42.09 7.64 -18.73
CA ASP A 10 -41.08 7.13 -19.67
C ASP A 10 -39.77 7.93 -19.58
N ALA A 11 -39.85 9.26 -19.36
CA ALA A 11 -38.72 10.14 -19.07
C ALA A 11 -37.87 9.70 -17.87
N ALA A 12 -38.56 9.50 -16.74
CA ALA A 12 -37.92 9.15 -15.47
C ALA A 12 -37.25 7.79 -15.58
N ASN A 13 -37.85 6.88 -16.36
CA ASN A 13 -37.30 5.56 -16.65
C ASN A 13 -36.02 5.65 -17.53
N VAL A 14 -36.01 6.54 -18.54
CA VAL A 14 -34.81 6.79 -19.37
C VAL A 14 -33.69 7.46 -18.56
N MET A 15 -34.01 8.45 -17.73
CA MET A 15 -33.04 9.11 -16.84
C MET A 15 -32.40 8.11 -15.87
N ALA A 16 -33.20 7.24 -15.25
CA ALA A 16 -32.72 6.17 -14.38
C ALA A 16 -31.85 5.16 -15.15
N SER A 17 -32.22 4.84 -16.40
CA SER A 17 -31.42 3.97 -17.28
C SER A 17 -30.07 4.59 -17.63
N ALA A 18 -30.01 5.89 -17.91
CA ALA A 18 -28.76 6.61 -18.14
C ALA A 18 -27.89 6.68 -16.87
N MET A 19 -28.49 6.87 -15.69
CA MET A 19 -27.76 6.81 -14.40
C MET A 19 -27.14 5.43 -14.20
N LYS A 20 -27.91 4.36 -14.42
CA LYS A 20 -27.43 2.98 -14.30
C LYS A 20 -26.30 2.70 -15.31
N ALA A 21 -26.45 3.14 -16.56
CA ALA A 21 -25.40 2.99 -17.56
C ALA A 21 -24.10 3.70 -17.15
N ALA A 22 -24.18 4.89 -16.55
CA ALA A 22 -23.03 5.60 -16.02
C ALA A 22 -22.39 4.88 -14.80
N GLU A 23 -23.19 4.23 -13.96
CA GLU A 23 -22.68 3.39 -12.86
C GLU A 23 -21.98 2.13 -13.38
N ASP A 24 -22.61 1.42 -14.32
CA ASP A 24 -22.04 0.23 -14.96
C ASP A 24 -20.72 0.56 -15.67
N LEU A 25 -20.64 1.73 -16.30
CA LEU A 25 -19.41 2.24 -16.91
C LEU A 25 -18.26 2.40 -15.90
N TYR A 26 -18.52 2.95 -14.71
CA TYR A 26 -17.52 3.05 -13.64
C TYR A 26 -17.21 1.68 -13.03
N ASN A 27 -18.18 0.78 -12.94
CA ASN A 27 -17.92 -0.62 -12.53
C ASN A 27 -16.94 -1.29 -13.49
N ILE A 28 -17.13 -1.15 -14.81
CA ILE A 28 -16.21 -1.67 -15.82
C ILE A 28 -14.81 -1.06 -15.64
N ARG A 29 -14.71 0.25 -15.45
CA ARG A 29 -13.43 0.94 -15.18
C ARG A 29 -12.70 0.32 -13.98
N GLU A 30 -13.43 -0.04 -12.94
CA GLU A 30 -12.91 -0.57 -11.68
C GLU A 30 -12.73 -2.09 -11.64
N THR A 31 -13.32 -2.84 -12.58
CA THR A 31 -13.28 -4.31 -12.56
C THR A 31 -12.77 -4.97 -13.84
N TYR A 32 -12.52 -4.22 -14.92
CA TYR A 32 -11.99 -4.77 -16.17
C TYR A 32 -10.50 -4.43 -16.33
N PHE A 33 -9.66 -5.46 -16.34
CA PHE A 33 -8.20 -5.38 -16.44
C PHE A 33 -7.70 -6.41 -17.46
N PRO A 34 -7.81 -6.09 -18.76
CA PRO A 34 -7.28 -6.93 -19.82
C PRO A 34 -5.75 -6.90 -19.85
N SER A 35 -5.12 -7.91 -20.45
CA SER A 35 -3.66 -7.95 -20.63
C SER A 35 -3.14 -6.79 -21.49
N ASN A 36 -3.93 -6.35 -22.48
CA ASN A 36 -3.64 -5.17 -23.28
C ASN A 36 -4.44 -3.95 -22.74
N PRO A 37 -3.79 -2.87 -22.27
CA PRO A 37 -4.47 -1.66 -21.80
C PRO A 37 -5.43 -1.04 -22.83
N ASP A 38 -5.15 -1.17 -24.13
CA ASP A 38 -5.99 -0.60 -25.19
C ASP A 38 -7.39 -1.23 -25.20
N ASP A 39 -7.51 -2.53 -24.90
CA ASP A 39 -8.79 -3.22 -24.82
C ASP A 39 -9.70 -2.61 -23.74
N LYS A 40 -9.09 -2.10 -22.65
CA LYS A 40 -9.83 -1.41 -21.59
C LYS A 40 -10.38 -0.09 -22.12
N ILE A 41 -9.56 0.69 -22.81
CA ILE A 41 -9.96 1.98 -23.37
C ILE A 41 -11.05 1.79 -24.42
N SER A 42 -10.91 0.82 -25.35
CA SER A 42 -11.93 0.52 -26.35
C SER A 42 -13.26 0.11 -25.72
N ARG A 43 -13.23 -0.72 -24.67
CA ARG A 43 -14.44 -1.14 -23.95
C ARG A 43 -15.11 0.03 -23.21
N LEU A 44 -14.32 0.89 -22.57
CA LEU A 44 -14.83 2.10 -21.92
C LEU A 44 -15.45 3.05 -22.95
N GLN A 45 -14.83 3.21 -24.12
CA GLN A 45 -15.35 4.03 -25.20
C GLN A 45 -16.71 3.52 -25.69
N ALA A 46 -16.83 2.23 -26.01
CA ALA A 46 -18.09 1.65 -26.48
C ALA A 46 -19.23 1.82 -25.47
N HIS A 47 -18.98 1.60 -24.17
CA HIS A 47 -20.00 1.78 -23.14
C HIS A 47 -20.28 3.25 -22.84
N SER A 48 -19.29 4.14 -22.94
CA SER A 48 -19.47 5.59 -22.86
C SER A 48 -20.39 6.07 -23.97
N ASP A 49 -20.18 5.64 -25.21
CA ASP A 49 -21.00 6.04 -26.37
C ASP A 49 -22.45 5.58 -26.21
N LEU A 50 -22.66 4.35 -25.71
CA LEU A 50 -24.00 3.86 -25.38
C LEU A 50 -24.67 4.68 -24.27
N ALA A 51 -23.95 5.01 -23.21
CA ALA A 51 -24.47 5.82 -22.11
C ALA A 51 -24.79 7.25 -22.56
N LEU A 52 -23.97 7.85 -23.42
CA LEU A 52 -24.21 9.16 -24.02
C LEU A 52 -25.43 9.14 -24.95
N ASN A 53 -25.57 8.12 -25.79
CA ASN A 53 -26.74 7.97 -26.66
C ASN A 53 -28.05 7.83 -25.85
N LEU A 54 -28.02 7.06 -24.77
CA LEU A 54 -29.15 6.96 -23.84
C LEU A 54 -29.46 8.31 -23.19
N LEU A 55 -28.44 9.03 -22.74
CA LEU A 55 -28.60 10.34 -22.14
C LEU A 55 -29.16 11.38 -23.14
N ASP A 56 -28.64 11.40 -24.36
CA ASP A 56 -29.04 12.32 -25.42
C ASP A 56 -30.44 12.03 -25.97
N SER A 57 -30.97 10.81 -25.74
CA SER A 57 -32.36 10.46 -26.04
C SER A 57 -33.38 11.19 -25.15
N ILE A 58 -32.96 11.81 -24.04
CA ILE A 58 -33.84 12.54 -23.12
C ILE A 58 -34.31 13.86 -23.77
N PRO A 59 -35.62 14.01 -24.03
CA PRO A 59 -36.19 15.22 -24.63
C PRO A 59 -35.86 16.51 -23.87
N SER A 60 -35.79 17.63 -24.60
CA SER A 60 -35.51 18.94 -24.02
C SER A 60 -36.58 19.41 -23.02
N GLU A 61 -37.81 18.93 -23.20
CA GLU A 61 -38.99 19.23 -22.39
C GLU A 61 -38.88 18.72 -20.97
N GLN A 62 -38.15 17.62 -20.79
CA GLN A 62 -37.92 16.96 -19.50
C GLN A 62 -36.68 17.51 -18.78
N ARG A 63 -35.97 18.43 -19.42
CA ARG A 63 -34.84 19.19 -18.87
C ARG A 63 -35.24 20.63 -18.60
N LYS A 64 -36.49 20.91 -18.19
CA LYS A 64 -36.94 22.30 -17.94
C LYS A 64 -36.55 22.80 -16.56
N LEU A 65 -36.60 21.94 -15.53
CA LEU A 65 -36.26 22.33 -14.17
C LEU A 65 -34.73 22.42 -13.97
N PRO A 66 -34.24 23.38 -13.16
CA PRO A 66 -32.81 23.49 -12.86
C PRO A 66 -32.19 22.18 -12.34
N MET A 67 -32.91 21.43 -11.50
CA MET A 67 -32.42 20.15 -10.94
C MET A 67 -32.28 19.06 -12.01
N GLN A 68 -33.22 18.99 -12.96
CA GLN A 68 -33.16 18.03 -14.07
C GLN A 68 -32.02 18.36 -15.02
N ARG A 69 -31.84 19.66 -15.34
CA ARG A 69 -30.69 20.15 -16.12
C ARG A 69 -29.38 19.84 -15.41
N ALA A 70 -29.28 20.11 -14.10
CA ALA A 70 -28.09 19.82 -13.32
C ALA A 70 -27.73 18.32 -13.34
N THR A 71 -28.74 17.44 -13.22
CA THR A 71 -28.55 15.98 -13.27
C THR A 71 -28.09 15.51 -14.65
N TYR A 72 -28.68 16.05 -15.71
CA TYR A 72 -28.25 15.74 -17.08
C TYR A 72 -26.80 16.17 -17.34
N GLU A 73 -26.45 17.42 -17.00
CA GLU A 73 -25.08 17.95 -17.15
C GLU A 73 -24.08 17.15 -16.29
N TYR A 74 -24.47 16.78 -15.08
CA TYR A 74 -23.68 15.93 -14.19
C TYR A 74 -23.39 14.57 -14.82
N LEU A 75 -24.41 13.87 -15.32
CA LEU A 75 -24.22 12.54 -15.91
C LEU A 75 -23.37 12.61 -17.18
N ARG A 76 -23.58 13.62 -18.03
CA ARG A 76 -22.78 13.80 -19.23
C ARG A 76 -21.30 14.01 -18.89
N GLY A 77 -21.04 14.91 -17.95
CA GLY A 77 -19.70 15.16 -17.43
C GLY A 77 -19.06 13.92 -16.80
N LYS A 78 -19.82 13.16 -16.01
CA LYS A 78 -19.35 11.91 -15.39
C LYS A 78 -19.02 10.83 -16.42
N ILE A 79 -19.84 10.64 -17.45
CA ILE A 79 -19.57 9.66 -18.51
C ILE A 79 -18.28 10.04 -19.26
N LEU A 80 -18.10 11.32 -19.59
CA LEU A 80 -16.90 11.83 -20.25
C LEU A 80 -15.64 11.74 -19.36
N ASP A 81 -15.78 11.81 -18.04
CA ASP A 81 -14.68 11.68 -17.07
C ASP A 81 -14.28 10.21 -16.78
N VAL A 82 -14.87 9.21 -17.44
CA VAL A 82 -14.50 7.80 -17.18
C VAL A 82 -13.04 7.52 -17.53
N PHE A 83 -12.48 8.24 -18.49
CA PHE A 83 -11.12 8.01 -19.01
C PHE A 83 -10.05 8.53 -18.04
N PRO A 84 -8.85 7.92 -18.01
CA PRO A 84 -7.74 8.38 -17.17
C PRO A 84 -7.27 9.81 -17.47
N GLU A 85 -7.38 10.23 -18.72
CA GLU A 85 -6.89 11.49 -19.24
C GLU A 85 -7.90 12.62 -19.04
N TYR A 86 -7.40 13.81 -18.76
CA TYR A 86 -8.24 15.00 -18.63
C TYR A 86 -8.97 15.31 -19.94
N ARG A 87 -10.29 15.52 -19.86
CA ARG A 87 -11.14 15.98 -20.96
C ARG A 87 -11.82 17.29 -20.58
N LYS A 88 -11.53 18.35 -21.33
CA LYS A 88 -12.13 19.68 -21.10
C LYS A 88 -13.66 19.67 -21.17
N GLU A 89 -14.23 18.87 -22.07
CA GLU A 89 -15.69 18.72 -22.19
C GLU A 89 -16.34 18.19 -20.90
N ALA A 90 -15.66 17.29 -20.19
CA ALA A 90 -16.14 16.80 -18.90
C ALA A 90 -16.15 17.92 -17.85
N GLU A 91 -15.06 18.71 -17.76
CA GLU A 91 -14.97 19.89 -16.87
C GLU A 91 -16.07 20.90 -17.16
N ASP A 92 -16.34 21.20 -18.44
CA ASP A 92 -17.35 22.18 -18.85
C ASP A 92 -18.77 21.75 -18.42
N HIS A 93 -19.13 20.47 -18.63
CA HIS A 93 -20.42 19.91 -18.21
C HIS A 93 -20.55 19.83 -16.68
N LEU A 94 -19.51 19.37 -15.98
CA LEU A 94 -19.51 19.29 -14.51
C LEU A 94 -19.59 20.68 -13.85
N SER A 95 -18.90 21.67 -14.44
CA SER A 95 -18.95 23.08 -13.99
C SER A 95 -20.35 23.67 -14.15
N LYS A 96 -21.09 23.32 -15.21
CA LYS A 96 -22.50 23.71 -15.36
C LYS A 96 -23.38 23.03 -14.32
N ALA A 97 -23.16 21.74 -14.06
CA ALA A 97 -23.94 20.98 -13.09
C ALA A 97 -23.88 21.59 -11.68
N VAL A 98 -22.68 21.93 -11.20
CA VAL A 98 -22.50 22.52 -9.85
C VAL A 98 -23.03 23.95 -9.76
N LYS A 99 -23.05 24.71 -10.86
CA LYS A 99 -23.69 26.04 -10.92
C LYS A 99 -25.21 25.96 -10.85
N LEU A 100 -25.80 24.96 -11.53
CA LEU A 100 -27.25 24.73 -11.54
C LEU A 100 -27.76 24.14 -10.22
N SER A 101 -26.97 23.26 -9.59
CA SER A 101 -27.30 22.65 -8.31
C SER A 101 -26.06 22.57 -7.40
N PRO A 102 -25.79 23.62 -6.59
CA PRO A 102 -24.63 23.65 -5.71
C PRO A 102 -24.65 22.60 -4.59
N SER A 103 -25.80 22.01 -4.28
CA SER A 103 -25.95 20.94 -3.27
C SER A 103 -25.68 19.54 -3.81
N LEU A 104 -25.46 19.38 -5.12
CA LEU A 104 -25.20 18.09 -5.76
C LEU A 104 -23.76 17.63 -5.48
N ALA A 105 -23.56 16.97 -4.33
CA ALA A 105 -22.25 16.53 -3.85
C ALA A 105 -21.48 15.63 -4.84
N ASP A 106 -22.18 14.74 -5.54
CA ASP A 106 -21.56 13.86 -6.54
C ASP A 106 -21.04 14.63 -7.77
N ALA A 107 -21.65 15.76 -8.14
CA ALA A 107 -21.15 16.60 -9.22
C ALA A 107 -19.86 17.33 -8.83
N TRP A 108 -19.79 17.83 -7.59
CA TRP A 108 -18.55 18.39 -7.06
C TRP A 108 -17.43 17.36 -6.95
N LEU A 109 -17.75 16.12 -6.54
CA LEU A 109 -16.81 15.02 -6.50
C LEU A 109 -16.22 14.73 -7.89
N CYS A 110 -17.09 14.59 -8.91
CA CYS A 110 -16.64 14.39 -10.29
C CYS A 110 -15.84 15.60 -10.81
N LEU A 111 -16.26 16.83 -10.53
CA LEU A 111 -15.55 18.04 -10.96
C LEU A 111 -14.15 18.11 -10.34
N GLY A 112 -14.03 17.85 -9.04
CA GLY A 112 -12.75 17.82 -8.34
C GLY A 112 -11.80 16.75 -8.90
N ASN A 113 -12.30 15.55 -9.21
CA ASN A 113 -11.51 14.50 -9.85
C ASN A 113 -11.06 14.89 -11.27
N CYS A 114 -11.95 15.51 -12.05
CA CYS A 114 -11.62 15.98 -13.40
C CYS A 114 -10.52 17.06 -13.37
N ILE A 115 -10.62 18.02 -12.46
CA ILE A 115 -9.60 19.06 -12.25
C ILE A 115 -8.30 18.46 -11.68
N TRP A 116 -8.39 17.40 -10.87
CA TRP A 116 -7.20 16.68 -10.42
C TRP A 116 -6.46 16.05 -11.61
N LYS A 117 -7.17 15.43 -12.57
CA LYS A 117 -6.55 14.91 -13.81
C LYS A 117 -5.88 16.01 -14.66
N LYS A 118 -6.40 17.24 -14.61
CA LYS A 118 -5.79 18.42 -15.25
C LYS A 118 -4.46 18.83 -14.60
N GLY A 119 -4.22 18.41 -13.36
CA GLY A 119 -3.02 18.72 -12.58
C GLY A 119 -3.15 19.93 -11.64
N ASP A 120 -4.30 20.61 -11.63
CA ASP A 120 -4.55 21.76 -10.76
C ASP A 120 -5.03 21.30 -9.37
N LEU A 121 -4.07 20.86 -8.55
CA LEU A 121 -4.34 20.34 -7.21
C LEU A 121 -5.04 21.35 -6.28
N PRO A 122 -4.65 22.65 -6.25
CA PRO A 122 -5.36 23.66 -5.44
C PRO A 122 -6.83 23.80 -5.82
N SER A 123 -7.17 23.88 -7.12
CA SER A 123 -8.56 24.00 -7.56
C SER A 123 -9.37 22.72 -7.28
N ALA A 124 -8.75 21.53 -7.40
CA ALA A 124 -9.39 20.28 -7.01
C ALA A 124 -9.71 20.26 -5.51
N LYS A 125 -8.78 20.73 -4.66
CA LYS A 125 -8.98 20.84 -3.20
C LYS A 125 -10.15 21.76 -2.89
N ASN A 126 -10.21 22.92 -3.56
CA ASN A 126 -11.32 23.86 -3.40
C ASN A 126 -12.67 23.23 -3.74
N CYS A 127 -12.75 22.44 -4.82
CA CYS A 127 -13.99 21.74 -5.19
C CYS A 127 -14.46 20.77 -4.09
N PHE A 128 -13.54 19.97 -3.53
CA PHE A 128 -13.87 19.04 -2.45
C PHE A 128 -14.27 19.77 -1.15
N THR A 129 -13.56 20.83 -0.77
CA THR A 129 -13.89 21.64 0.41
C THR A 129 -15.26 22.31 0.27
N LEU A 130 -15.57 22.86 -0.91
CA LEU A 130 -16.89 23.45 -1.19
C LEU A 130 -18.00 22.40 -1.10
N ALA A 131 -17.75 21.18 -1.59
CA ALA A 131 -18.72 20.11 -1.48
C ALA A 131 -18.98 19.69 -0.02
N LEU A 132 -17.91 19.60 0.80
CA LEU A 132 -18.02 19.29 2.22
C LEU A 132 -18.73 20.41 3.00
N SER A 133 -18.65 21.66 2.56
CA SER A 133 -19.44 22.77 3.13
C SER A 133 -20.95 22.59 3.00
N LYS A 134 -21.41 21.72 2.09
CA LYS A 134 -22.83 21.38 1.89
C LYS A 134 -23.29 20.17 2.68
N GLY A 135 -22.37 19.37 3.18
CA GLY A 135 -22.65 18.21 4.02
C GLY A 135 -21.49 17.21 4.01
N PRO A 136 -21.34 16.43 5.10
CA PRO A 136 -20.31 15.41 5.19
C PRO A 136 -20.56 14.30 4.16
N ASN A 137 -19.52 13.92 3.41
CA ASN A 137 -19.59 12.85 2.42
C ASN A 137 -18.31 12.02 2.43
N LYS A 138 -18.43 10.71 2.72
CA LYS A 138 -17.28 9.80 2.86
C LYS A 138 -16.42 9.68 1.59
N LYS A 139 -17.03 9.75 0.40
CA LYS A 139 -16.30 9.67 -0.87
C LYS A 139 -15.44 10.91 -1.08
N ILE A 140 -15.99 12.08 -0.75
CA ILE A 140 -15.29 13.37 -0.88
C ILE A 140 -14.16 13.47 0.14
N LEU A 141 -14.40 13.09 1.40
CA LEU A 141 -13.36 13.00 2.44
C LEU A 141 -12.22 12.06 2.02
N SER A 142 -12.57 10.92 1.41
CA SER A 142 -11.57 9.98 0.90
C SER A 142 -10.74 10.60 -0.22
N GLN A 143 -11.37 11.24 -1.22
CA GLN A 143 -10.65 11.91 -2.30
C GLN A 143 -9.78 13.06 -1.81
N LEU A 144 -10.28 13.86 -0.86
CA LEU A 144 -9.54 14.97 -0.26
C LEU A 144 -8.27 14.48 0.44
N SER A 145 -8.39 13.42 1.25
CA SER A 145 -7.25 12.75 1.88
C SER A 145 -6.23 12.25 0.84
N MET A 146 -6.68 11.70 -0.28
CA MET A 146 -5.79 11.23 -1.34
C MET A 146 -5.08 12.39 -2.06
N LEU A 147 -5.82 13.47 -2.34
CA LEU A 147 -5.29 14.69 -2.96
C LEU A 147 -4.24 15.36 -2.07
N GLU A 148 -4.48 15.45 -0.77
CA GLU A 148 -3.54 16.03 0.20
C GLU A 148 -2.21 15.28 0.23
N ARG A 149 -2.23 13.95 0.18
CA ARG A 149 -0.97 13.16 0.05
C ARG A 149 -0.25 13.42 -1.26
N ARG A 150 -0.98 13.70 -2.34
CA ARG A 150 -0.38 14.09 -3.60
C ARG A 150 0.21 15.50 -3.51
N MET A 151 -0.48 16.45 -2.90
CA MET A 151 0.02 17.81 -2.67
C MET A 151 1.24 17.85 -1.74
N ALA A 152 1.33 16.93 -0.79
CA ALA A 152 2.51 16.79 0.07
C ALA A 152 3.78 16.42 -0.71
N GLN A 153 3.65 15.79 -1.89
CA GLN A 153 4.82 15.46 -2.71
C GLN A 153 5.43 16.74 -3.30
N GLY A 154 6.56 17.17 -2.75
CA GLY A 154 7.25 18.38 -3.17
C GLY A 154 6.90 19.64 -2.36
N ALA A 155 6.04 19.53 -1.35
CA ALA A 155 5.83 20.60 -0.38
C ALA A 155 6.95 20.64 0.67
N GLU A 156 7.14 21.79 1.33
CA GLU A 156 8.06 21.89 2.48
C GLU A 156 7.41 21.33 3.76
N ASN A 157 6.12 21.58 3.96
CA ASN A 157 5.33 21.17 5.12
C ASN A 157 4.62 19.81 4.91
N GLN A 158 5.31 18.83 4.32
CA GLN A 158 4.71 17.54 3.95
C GLN A 158 4.05 16.83 5.13
N ALA A 159 4.68 16.86 6.31
CA ALA A 159 4.18 16.18 7.50
C ALA A 159 2.81 16.71 7.93
N ASP A 160 2.63 18.04 7.93
CA ASP A 160 1.37 18.69 8.32
C ASP A 160 0.25 18.35 7.33
N ILE A 161 0.55 18.40 6.02
CA ILE A 161 -0.42 18.06 4.97
C ILE A 161 -0.86 16.59 5.09
N VAL A 162 0.07 15.69 5.40
CA VAL A 162 -0.23 14.26 5.54
C VAL A 162 -1.04 13.97 6.80
N GLU A 163 -0.82 14.70 7.89
CA GLU A 163 -1.62 14.56 9.11
C GLU A 163 -3.07 15.05 8.89
N GLU A 164 -3.29 16.12 8.12
CA GLU A 164 -4.64 16.51 7.67
C GLU A 164 -5.28 15.41 6.80
N SER A 165 -4.52 14.75 5.92
CA SER A 165 -5.00 13.60 5.15
C SER A 165 -5.45 12.44 6.06
N ILE A 166 -4.74 12.19 7.17
CA ILE A 166 -5.13 11.17 8.17
C ILE A 166 -6.45 11.57 8.84
N LYS A 167 -6.62 12.85 9.17
CA LYS A 167 -7.85 13.37 9.78
C LYS A 167 -9.05 13.15 8.86
N HIS A 168 -8.98 13.57 7.60
CA HIS A 168 -10.05 13.35 6.63
C HIS A 168 -10.35 11.86 6.39
N ALA A 169 -9.32 11.00 6.36
CA ALA A 169 -9.52 9.55 6.25
C ALA A 169 -10.26 8.97 7.47
N LYS A 170 -9.94 9.42 8.69
CA LYS A 170 -10.66 9.02 9.91
C LYS A 170 -12.10 9.51 9.90
N GLU A 171 -12.35 10.74 9.46
CA GLU A 171 -13.71 11.27 9.31
C GLU A 171 -14.55 10.45 8.32
N ALA A 172 -13.96 10.00 7.20
CA ALA A 172 -14.64 9.10 6.26
C ALA A 172 -15.05 7.77 6.93
N ILE A 173 -14.18 7.19 7.77
CA ILE A 173 -14.47 5.97 8.54
C ILE A 173 -15.58 6.21 9.57
N MET A 174 -15.62 7.38 10.22
CA MET A 174 -16.68 7.70 11.19
C MET A 174 -18.06 7.74 10.53
N LEU A 175 -18.15 8.11 9.24
CA LEU A 175 -19.41 8.08 8.49
C LEU A 175 -19.84 6.66 8.12
N ASP A 176 -18.89 5.74 7.88
CA ASP A 176 -19.18 4.33 7.61
C ASP A 176 -18.00 3.43 7.98
N VAL A 177 -18.07 2.86 9.20
CA VAL A 177 -17.02 1.98 9.74
C VAL A 177 -16.89 0.67 8.96
N LYS A 178 -17.91 0.29 8.16
CA LYS A 178 -17.91 -0.92 7.34
C LYS A 178 -17.39 -0.66 5.92
N ASP A 179 -17.00 0.57 5.59
CA ASP A 179 -16.46 0.90 4.28
C ASP A 179 -14.98 0.53 4.17
N GLY A 180 -14.70 -0.55 3.43
CA GLY A 180 -13.32 -0.99 3.21
C GLY A 180 -12.46 0.05 2.48
N ASN A 181 -13.05 0.89 1.62
CA ASN A 181 -12.35 1.94 0.89
C ASN A 181 -11.81 3.03 1.83
N SER A 182 -12.62 3.46 2.79
CA SER A 182 -12.22 4.43 3.82
C SER A 182 -11.07 3.90 4.69
N TRP A 183 -11.13 2.64 5.12
CA TRP A 183 -10.04 1.99 5.85
C TRP A 183 -8.74 1.88 5.05
N TYR A 184 -8.83 1.53 3.78
CA TYR A 184 -7.67 1.49 2.91
C TYR A 184 -7.04 2.87 2.69
N ASN A 185 -7.88 3.89 2.54
CA ASN A 185 -7.40 5.26 2.41
C ASN A 185 -6.67 5.72 3.68
N LEU A 186 -7.16 5.35 4.89
CA LEU A 186 -6.43 5.56 6.13
C LEU A 186 -5.09 4.80 6.14
N GLY A 187 -5.06 3.56 5.67
CA GLY A 187 -3.83 2.77 5.54
C GLY A 187 -2.78 3.51 4.70
N ASN A 188 -3.18 4.02 3.54
CA ASN A 188 -2.30 4.82 2.68
C ASN A 188 -1.82 6.10 3.37
N ALA A 189 -2.70 6.79 4.11
CA ALA A 189 -2.34 8.00 4.84
C ALA A 189 -1.33 7.74 5.96
N CYS A 190 -1.54 6.70 6.76
CA CYS A 190 -0.58 6.28 7.78
C CYS A 190 0.75 5.83 7.17
N LEU A 191 0.72 5.13 6.04
CA LEU A 191 1.93 4.71 5.33
C LEU A 191 2.73 5.91 4.78
N THR A 192 2.06 6.88 4.15
CA THR A 192 2.70 8.11 3.70
C THR A 192 3.27 8.90 4.88
N CYS A 193 2.53 8.98 6.00
CA CYS A 193 3.00 9.64 7.21
C CYS A 193 4.30 9.03 7.71
N PHE A 194 4.35 7.68 7.83
CA PHE A 194 5.54 6.95 8.22
C PHE A 194 6.78 7.37 7.41
N PHE A 195 6.69 7.39 6.08
CA PHE A 195 7.83 7.75 5.24
C PHE A 195 8.18 9.24 5.28
N VAL A 196 7.16 10.12 5.29
CA VAL A 196 7.37 11.58 5.35
C VAL A 196 8.01 12.01 6.68
N THR A 197 7.68 11.32 7.78
CA THR A 197 8.29 11.58 9.10
C THR A 197 9.64 10.88 9.29
N GLY A 198 10.23 10.30 8.24
CA GLY A 198 11.58 9.73 8.28
C GLY A 198 11.67 8.22 8.56
N ALA A 199 10.55 7.49 8.44
CA ALA A 199 10.50 6.02 8.51
C ALA A 199 10.99 5.40 9.84
N TRP A 200 10.81 6.09 10.96
CA TRP A 200 11.24 5.61 12.29
C TRP A 200 10.10 5.21 13.21
N ASP A 201 8.98 5.93 13.16
CA ASP A 201 7.82 5.63 13.99
C ASP A 201 7.03 4.44 13.43
N HIS A 202 7.43 3.24 13.83
CA HIS A 202 6.73 2.01 13.49
C HIS A 202 5.27 2.00 13.95
N SER A 203 4.85 2.89 14.88
CA SER A 203 3.44 3.03 15.25
C SER A 203 2.58 3.40 14.04
N LYS A 204 3.01 4.37 13.21
CA LYS A 204 2.28 4.76 12.00
C LYS A 204 2.27 3.63 10.96
N LEU A 205 3.37 2.90 10.82
CA LEU A 205 3.44 1.73 9.94
C LEU A 205 2.51 0.60 10.39
N LEU A 206 2.45 0.30 11.70
CA LEU A 206 1.53 -0.68 12.29
C LEU A 206 0.07 -0.23 12.19
N GLN A 207 -0.21 1.07 12.36
CA GLN A 207 -1.53 1.64 12.10
C GLN A 207 -1.94 1.44 10.64
N SER A 208 -1.01 1.63 9.70
CA SER A 208 -1.28 1.36 8.27
C SER A 208 -1.64 -0.10 8.03
N LEU A 209 -0.88 -1.03 8.61
CA LEU A 209 -1.12 -2.47 8.51
C LEU A 209 -2.50 -2.85 9.07
N LYS A 210 -2.86 -2.32 10.25
CA LYS A 210 -4.17 -2.56 10.88
C LYS A 210 -5.31 -1.98 10.05
N ALA A 211 -5.12 -0.80 9.46
CA ALA A 211 -6.13 -0.18 8.60
C ALA A 211 -6.36 -1.02 7.33
N TYR A 212 -5.30 -1.55 6.70
CA TYR A 212 -5.43 -2.47 5.58
C TYR A 212 -6.12 -3.80 5.96
N GLN A 213 -5.81 -4.37 7.12
CA GLN A 213 -6.51 -5.55 7.63
C GLN A 213 -8.00 -5.28 7.80
N ASN A 214 -8.37 -4.15 8.41
CA ASN A 214 -9.76 -3.72 8.54
C ASN A 214 -10.43 -3.53 7.18
N ALA A 215 -9.73 -2.98 6.18
CA ALA A 215 -10.25 -2.81 4.82
C ALA A 215 -10.62 -4.16 4.18
N VAL A 216 -9.78 -5.18 4.38
CA VAL A 216 -10.05 -6.55 3.91
C VAL A 216 -11.23 -7.17 4.67
N CYS A 217 -11.26 -7.07 6.01
CA CYS A 217 -12.33 -7.63 6.84
C CYS A 217 -13.71 -7.01 6.55
N ALA A 218 -13.77 -5.69 6.40
CA ALA A 218 -15.00 -4.96 6.12
C ALA A 218 -15.65 -5.41 4.80
N ARG A 219 -14.82 -5.76 3.80
CA ARG A 219 -15.28 -6.28 2.51
C ARG A 219 -15.80 -7.71 2.62
N SER A 220 -15.13 -8.58 3.37
CA SER A 220 -15.59 -9.95 3.62
C SER A 220 -17.01 -9.97 4.21
N ASN A 221 -17.30 -9.08 5.16
CA ASN A 221 -18.64 -8.94 5.74
C ASN A 221 -19.71 -8.45 4.74
N LYS A 222 -19.34 -7.72 3.70
CA LYS A 222 -20.28 -7.29 2.64
C LYS A 222 -20.73 -8.47 1.76
N PHE A 223 -19.89 -9.50 1.61
CA PHE A 223 -20.22 -10.74 0.89
C PHE A 223 -20.93 -11.80 1.77
N LEU A 224 -20.75 -11.73 3.09
CA LEU A 224 -21.35 -12.67 4.07
C LEU A 224 -22.85 -12.42 4.35
N MET A 225 -23.49 -11.44 3.70
CA MET A 225 -24.95 -11.24 3.76
C MET A 225 -25.73 -12.21 2.86
N ASN A 226 -25.13 -13.35 2.51
CA ASN A 226 -25.80 -14.49 1.87
C ASN A 226 -26.06 -15.56 2.95
N PRO A 227 -27.34 -15.92 3.25
CA PRO A 227 -27.71 -16.73 4.42
C PRO A 227 -27.06 -18.12 4.55
N LEU A 228 -26.42 -18.64 3.51
CA LEU A 228 -25.84 -19.99 3.49
C LEU A 228 -24.40 -20.08 4.05
N VAL A 229 -23.70 -18.96 4.27
CA VAL A 229 -22.25 -18.96 4.61
C VAL A 229 -21.95 -18.66 6.09
N THR A 230 -22.99 -18.45 6.90
CA THR A 230 -22.88 -17.94 8.29
C THR A 230 -22.30 -18.94 9.31
N TRP A 231 -22.26 -20.24 9.00
CA TRP A 231 -21.78 -21.26 9.96
C TRP A 231 -20.25 -21.46 9.97
N LEU A 232 -19.54 -21.14 8.87
CA LEU A 232 -18.08 -21.26 8.82
C LEU A 232 -17.37 -20.01 9.38
N SER A 233 -18.02 -18.83 9.37
CA SER A 233 -17.38 -17.58 9.77
C SER A 233 -17.21 -17.44 11.28
N VAL A 234 -18.06 -18.06 12.10
CA VAL A 234 -17.89 -18.08 13.57
C VAL A 234 -16.61 -18.86 13.95
N TYR A 235 -16.23 -19.86 13.16
CA TYR A 235 -15.02 -20.65 13.39
C TYR A 235 -13.75 -19.91 12.94
N VAL A 236 -13.80 -19.20 11.81
CA VAL A 236 -12.66 -18.37 11.32
C VAL A 236 -12.41 -17.15 12.23
N TYR A 237 -13.45 -16.57 12.83
CA TYR A 237 -13.29 -15.46 13.79
C TYR A 237 -12.62 -15.88 15.09
N ALA A 238 -12.69 -17.16 15.47
CA ALA A 238 -12.04 -17.70 16.67
C ALA A 238 -10.55 -18.05 16.45
N CYS A 239 -10.10 -18.23 15.20
CA CYS A 239 -8.74 -18.72 14.88
C CYS A 239 -7.67 -17.62 14.67
N VAL A 240 -7.91 -16.38 15.10
CA VAL A 240 -6.93 -15.28 15.01
C VAL A 240 -5.72 -15.45 15.97
N LEU A 241 -5.61 -16.59 16.68
CA LEU A 241 -4.57 -16.83 17.69
C LEU A 241 -3.71 -18.09 17.48
N ASP A 242 -3.83 -18.87 16.41
CA ASP A 242 -2.93 -20.03 16.24
C ASP A 242 -2.67 -20.40 14.77
N THR A 243 -1.39 -20.48 14.39
CA THR A 243 -0.90 -20.39 13.00
C THR A 243 -0.72 -21.74 12.29
N SER A 244 -1.06 -22.88 12.90
CA SER A 244 -0.64 -24.18 12.33
C SER A 244 -1.68 -24.91 11.47
N SER A 245 -2.96 -24.52 11.46
CA SER A 245 -4.04 -25.40 10.93
C SER A 245 -4.83 -24.87 9.72
N LEU A 246 -4.42 -23.75 9.10
CA LEU A 246 -5.23 -23.05 8.08
C LEU A 246 -5.03 -23.49 6.62
N ARG A 247 -4.19 -24.50 6.33
CA ARG A 247 -3.85 -24.87 4.94
C ARG A 247 -4.97 -25.52 4.12
N VAL A 248 -6.03 -26.04 4.74
CA VAL A 248 -6.99 -26.92 4.02
C VAL A 248 -8.30 -26.23 3.62
N LEU A 249 -8.68 -25.11 4.24
CA LEU A 249 -10.00 -24.49 4.01
C LEU A 249 -10.03 -23.37 2.96
N PHE A 250 -8.87 -22.89 2.50
CA PHE A 250 -8.82 -21.82 1.49
C PHE A 250 -8.95 -22.29 0.03
N HIS A 251 -8.91 -23.60 -0.23
CA HIS A 251 -8.97 -24.14 -1.60
C HIS A 251 -10.39 -24.41 -2.15
N SER A 252 -11.45 -24.28 -1.35
CA SER A 252 -12.77 -24.83 -1.73
C SER A 252 -13.97 -23.86 -1.67
N LEU A 253 -13.76 -22.55 -1.52
CA LEU A 253 -14.85 -21.56 -1.59
C LEU A 253 -14.54 -20.48 -2.65
N PRO A 254 -15.26 -20.46 -3.79
CA PRO A 254 -15.14 -19.40 -4.78
C PRO A 254 -15.89 -18.16 -4.28
N ILE A 255 -15.34 -17.47 -3.27
CA ILE A 255 -15.81 -16.14 -2.91
C ILE A 255 -15.35 -15.22 -4.05
N ARG A 256 -16.31 -14.79 -4.87
CA ARG A 256 -16.14 -13.90 -6.02
C ARG A 256 -15.70 -12.51 -5.54
N MET A 257 -14.45 -12.39 -5.11
CA MET A 257 -13.88 -11.19 -4.53
C MET A 257 -13.46 -10.24 -5.66
N SER A 258 -14.21 -9.15 -5.86
CA SER A 258 -13.99 -8.22 -6.97
C SER A 258 -12.67 -7.43 -6.87
N MET A 259 -12.08 -7.13 -8.04
CA MET A 259 -10.73 -6.60 -8.30
C MET A 259 -10.34 -5.25 -7.68
N ILE A 260 -11.26 -4.52 -7.06
CA ILE A 260 -10.87 -3.43 -6.12
C ILE A 260 -9.91 -4.02 -5.05
N SER A 261 -9.97 -5.31 -4.76
CA SER A 261 -8.99 -6.02 -3.91
C SER A 261 -7.52 -5.90 -4.36
N LEU A 262 -7.22 -5.54 -5.61
CA LEU A 262 -5.86 -5.54 -6.13
C LEU A 262 -5.10 -4.24 -5.94
N CYS A 263 -5.74 -3.10 -6.22
CA CYS A 263 -5.21 -1.78 -5.86
C CYS A 263 -4.95 -1.69 -4.35
N TYR A 264 -5.71 -2.45 -3.56
CA TYR A 264 -5.66 -2.46 -2.10
C TYR A 264 -4.56 -3.35 -1.55
N GLN A 265 -4.24 -4.42 -2.29
CA GLN A 265 -3.23 -5.38 -1.89
C GLN A 265 -1.82 -4.84 -2.07
N ASN A 266 -1.52 -4.01 -3.08
CA ASN A 266 -0.14 -3.59 -3.33
C ASN A 266 0.47 -2.82 -2.13
N PRO A 267 -0.14 -1.75 -1.58
CA PRO A 267 0.42 -1.10 -0.40
C PRO A 267 0.48 -2.02 0.83
N PHE A 268 -0.50 -2.88 1.03
CA PHE A 268 -0.50 -3.88 2.12
C PHE A 268 0.64 -4.90 1.98
N ILE A 269 0.88 -5.41 0.77
CA ILE A 269 1.97 -6.32 0.44
C ILE A 269 3.30 -5.62 0.65
N GLN A 270 3.44 -4.38 0.18
CA GLN A 270 4.66 -3.60 0.32
C GLN A 270 4.96 -3.27 1.79
N VAL A 271 3.94 -3.00 2.61
CA VAL A 271 4.13 -2.88 4.07
C VAL A 271 4.62 -4.19 4.68
N ASN A 272 4.06 -5.33 4.29
CA ASN A 272 4.55 -6.63 4.78
C ASN A 272 5.97 -6.93 4.30
N LYS A 273 6.30 -6.64 3.04
CA LYS A 273 7.67 -6.75 2.50
C LYS A 273 8.63 -5.87 3.29
N TYR A 274 8.26 -4.60 3.52
CA TYR A 274 9.07 -3.65 4.28
C TYR A 274 9.25 -4.08 5.73
N LEU A 275 8.21 -4.63 6.37
CA LEU A 275 8.26 -5.19 7.72
C LEU A 275 8.93 -6.57 7.79
N GLU A 276 9.48 -7.10 6.68
CA GLU A 276 10.10 -8.43 6.59
C GLU A 276 9.15 -9.59 6.95
N ASN A 277 7.85 -9.40 6.73
CA ASN A 277 6.83 -10.45 6.83
C ASN A 277 6.77 -11.23 5.50
N TYR A 278 7.84 -11.96 5.18
CA TYR A 278 8.04 -12.58 3.86
C TYR A 278 6.89 -13.50 3.43
N GLU A 279 6.38 -14.35 4.32
CA GLU A 279 5.26 -15.26 4.01
C GLU A 279 4.01 -14.49 3.53
N ARG A 280 3.64 -13.43 4.25
CA ARG A 280 2.48 -12.59 3.92
C ARG A 280 2.72 -11.80 2.64
N ALA A 281 3.93 -11.31 2.43
CA ALA A 281 4.30 -10.60 1.20
C ALA A 281 4.21 -11.52 -0.02
N LEU A 282 4.81 -12.71 0.05
CA LEU A 282 4.79 -13.73 -1.01
C LEU A 282 3.36 -14.16 -1.34
N SER A 283 2.58 -14.55 -0.32
CA SER A 283 1.17 -14.94 -0.49
C SER A 283 0.34 -13.83 -1.13
N GLY A 284 0.59 -12.58 -0.73
CA GLY A 284 -0.09 -11.43 -1.27
C GLY A 284 0.28 -11.14 -2.74
N PHE A 285 1.56 -11.24 -3.10
CA PHE A 285 1.99 -11.08 -4.50
C PHE A 285 1.43 -12.18 -5.41
N GLU A 286 1.38 -13.44 -4.98
CA GLU A 286 0.73 -14.51 -5.75
C GLU A 286 -0.77 -14.26 -5.95
N ALA A 287 -1.45 -13.85 -4.86
CA ALA A 287 -2.87 -13.48 -4.95
C ALA A 287 -3.09 -12.29 -5.90
N ALA A 288 -2.15 -11.34 -5.97
CA ALA A 288 -2.19 -10.23 -6.92
C ALA A 288 -1.97 -10.70 -8.37
N ALA A 289 -0.96 -11.54 -8.60
CA ALA A 289 -0.63 -12.09 -9.92
C ALA A 289 -1.77 -12.89 -10.54
N SER A 290 -2.49 -13.68 -9.72
CA SER A 290 -3.63 -14.50 -10.18
C SER A 290 -4.81 -13.70 -10.72
N ARG A 291 -4.89 -12.40 -10.41
CA ARG A 291 -6.04 -11.54 -10.69
C ARG A 291 -5.73 -10.44 -11.70
N ASP A 292 -4.50 -9.92 -11.70
CA ASP A 292 -4.01 -9.01 -12.75
C ASP A 292 -2.65 -9.51 -13.27
N PRO A 293 -2.67 -10.27 -14.37
CA PRO A 293 -1.47 -10.75 -15.03
C PRO A 293 -0.58 -9.63 -15.58
N GLY A 294 -1.09 -8.39 -15.71
CA GLY A 294 -0.32 -7.23 -16.14
C GLY A 294 0.59 -6.65 -15.06
N LEU A 295 0.46 -7.09 -13.80
CA LEU A 295 1.35 -6.67 -12.73
C LEU A 295 2.67 -7.47 -12.74
N ASN A 296 3.75 -6.79 -12.36
CA ASN A 296 5.06 -7.40 -12.13
C ASN A 296 5.13 -8.27 -10.84
N SER A 297 4.00 -8.81 -10.37
CA SER A 297 3.91 -9.50 -9.07
C SER A 297 4.65 -10.84 -9.06
N THR A 298 4.62 -11.60 -10.16
CA THR A 298 5.38 -12.86 -10.30
C THR A 298 6.88 -12.64 -10.18
N GLU A 299 7.36 -11.54 -10.76
CA GLU A 299 8.76 -11.14 -10.70
C GLU A 299 9.16 -10.73 -9.27
N GLU A 300 8.29 -10.02 -8.54
CA GLU A 300 8.54 -9.70 -7.13
C GLU A 300 8.58 -10.95 -6.24
N VAL A 301 7.73 -11.96 -6.49
CA VAL A 301 7.82 -13.26 -5.83
C VAL A 301 9.17 -13.91 -6.10
N ARG A 302 9.58 -13.98 -7.37
CA ARG A 302 10.86 -14.55 -7.79
C ARG A 302 12.05 -13.88 -7.07
N LYS A 303 12.05 -12.54 -7.01
CA LYS A 303 13.10 -11.77 -6.32
C LYS A 303 13.20 -12.11 -4.83
N ILE A 304 12.06 -12.19 -4.14
CA ILE A 304 12.03 -12.52 -2.70
C ILE A 304 12.49 -13.95 -2.47
N VAL A 305 12.01 -14.92 -3.25
CA VAL A 305 12.43 -16.33 -3.15
C VAL A 305 13.92 -16.49 -3.41
N ASN A 306 14.45 -15.86 -4.47
CA ASN A 306 15.88 -15.90 -4.79
C ASN A 306 16.76 -15.33 -3.67
N LEU A 307 16.32 -14.24 -3.02
CA LEU A 307 16.99 -13.69 -1.85
C LEU A 307 17.01 -14.70 -0.69
N LEU A 308 15.84 -15.26 -0.35
CA LEU A 308 15.71 -16.18 0.79
C LEU A 308 16.51 -17.47 0.58
N ASP A 309 16.48 -18.05 -0.63
CA ASP A 309 17.29 -19.22 -0.98
C ASP A 309 18.79 -18.93 -0.86
N LYS A 310 19.22 -17.72 -1.26
CA LYS A 310 20.62 -17.28 -1.13
C LYS A 310 21.03 -17.10 0.33
N LEU A 311 20.18 -16.50 1.16
CA LEU A 311 20.41 -16.36 2.61
C LEU A 311 20.55 -17.72 3.28
N GLU A 312 19.62 -18.64 2.99
CA GLU A 312 19.63 -20.00 3.52
C GLU A 312 20.91 -20.76 3.12
N SER A 313 21.27 -20.71 1.83
CA SER A 313 22.48 -21.37 1.32
C SER A 313 23.75 -20.84 2.00
N LEU A 314 23.85 -19.52 2.22
CA LEU A 314 25.01 -18.92 2.87
C LEU A 314 25.10 -19.29 4.34
N LEU A 315 23.97 -19.35 5.06
CA LEU A 315 23.88 -19.77 6.46
C LEU A 315 24.29 -21.24 6.64
N ARG A 316 23.78 -22.16 5.80
CA ARG A 316 24.15 -23.59 5.85
C ARG A 316 25.64 -23.83 5.59
N GLY A 317 26.26 -22.98 4.78
CA GLY A 317 27.69 -23.07 4.41
C GLY A 317 28.68 -22.66 5.51
N GLN A 318 28.26 -21.99 6.60
CA GLN A 318 29.17 -21.45 7.63
C GLN A 318 29.65 -22.46 8.68
N THR A 319 29.40 -23.75 8.51
CA THR A 319 29.74 -24.80 9.49
C THR A 319 31.25 -25.06 9.71
N LYS A 320 32.17 -24.29 9.08
CA LYS A 320 33.63 -24.44 9.30
C LYS A 320 34.09 -23.69 10.56
N ALA A 321 33.94 -24.33 11.72
CA ALA A 321 34.26 -23.81 13.06
C ALA A 321 35.64 -23.11 13.20
N LYS A 322 36.68 -23.56 12.48
CA LYS A 322 38.03 -22.99 12.57
C LYS A 322 38.11 -21.50 12.17
N ARG A 323 37.38 -21.08 11.13
CA ARG A 323 37.38 -19.68 10.66
C ARG A 323 36.56 -18.79 11.61
N LEU A 324 35.48 -19.34 12.18
CA LEU A 324 34.62 -18.63 13.14
C LEU A 324 35.33 -18.40 14.47
N ASN A 325 36.10 -19.37 14.98
CA ASN A 325 36.86 -19.24 16.22
C ASN A 325 37.85 -18.05 16.19
N SER A 326 38.61 -17.90 15.11
CA SER A 326 39.56 -16.77 14.96
C SER A 326 38.86 -15.42 14.82
N LEU A 327 37.63 -15.41 14.29
CA LEU A 327 36.82 -14.19 14.14
C LEU A 327 36.20 -13.79 15.49
N ALA A 328 35.65 -14.75 16.23
CA ALA A 328 35.06 -14.56 17.56
C ALA A 328 36.07 -14.03 18.58
N SER A 329 37.32 -14.54 18.56
CA SER A 329 38.38 -14.05 19.46
C SER A 329 38.72 -12.57 19.24
N SER A 330 38.58 -12.05 18.01
CA SER A 330 38.82 -10.63 17.71
C SER A 330 37.71 -9.69 18.21
N LEU A 331 36.51 -10.21 18.50
CA LEU A 331 35.33 -9.44 18.91
C LEU A 331 35.25 -9.17 20.43
N ALA A 332 36.05 -9.87 21.24
CA ALA A 332 35.98 -9.78 22.69
C ALA A 332 36.52 -8.44 23.25
N ALA A 333 37.40 -7.75 22.53
CA ALA A 333 38.17 -6.59 23.01
C ALA A 333 37.48 -5.21 22.85
N VAL A 334 36.19 -5.16 22.53
CA VAL A 334 35.49 -3.93 22.15
C VAL A 334 34.94 -3.20 23.36
N ASN A 335 35.41 -1.98 23.60
CA ASN A 335 34.89 -1.10 24.64
C ASN A 335 33.55 -0.48 24.20
N LEU A 336 32.45 -0.92 24.81
CA LEU A 336 31.12 -0.38 24.62
C LEU A 336 30.87 0.81 25.55
N ASN A 337 30.00 1.74 25.12
CA ASN A 337 29.50 2.78 26.01
C ASN A 337 28.76 2.13 27.20
N PRO A 338 29.02 2.55 28.46
CA PRO A 338 28.37 1.99 29.65
C PRO A 338 26.84 2.02 29.64
N SER A 339 26.24 2.87 28.81
CA SER A 339 24.78 3.01 28.67
C SER A 339 24.11 1.79 28.02
N TYR A 340 24.87 0.94 27.34
CA TYR A 340 24.36 -0.23 26.63
C TYR A 340 24.84 -1.53 27.29
N ARG A 341 23.90 -2.48 27.45
CA ARG A 341 24.22 -3.85 27.86
C ARG A 341 24.69 -4.65 26.64
N LYS A 342 25.89 -5.23 26.72
CA LYS A 342 26.38 -6.20 25.72
C LYS A 342 25.53 -7.48 25.78
N ALA A 343 25.07 -7.95 24.63
CA ALA A 343 24.34 -9.20 24.47
C ALA A 343 24.79 -9.95 23.21
N THR A 344 24.32 -11.18 23.07
CA THR A 344 24.47 -12.03 21.87
C THR A 344 23.10 -12.32 21.29
N VAL A 345 23.04 -12.78 20.04
CA VAL A 345 21.75 -12.92 19.33
C VAL A 345 20.86 -13.97 19.98
N GLY A 346 21.45 -15.01 20.57
CA GLY A 346 20.71 -16.11 21.21
C GLY A 346 19.89 -15.73 22.45
N ILE A 347 20.07 -14.53 23.02
CA ILE A 347 19.33 -14.05 24.20
C ILE A 347 18.43 -12.85 23.92
N LEU A 348 18.33 -12.41 22.66
CA LEU A 348 17.47 -11.30 22.29
C LEU A 348 16.00 -11.71 22.32
N SER A 349 15.12 -10.78 22.69
CA SER A 349 13.67 -10.95 22.54
C SER A 349 13.21 -10.44 21.18
N ASP A 350 12.15 -11.05 20.63
CA ASP A 350 11.51 -10.60 19.39
C ASP A 350 11.10 -9.11 19.49
N GLY A 351 11.39 -8.35 18.45
CA GLY A 351 11.20 -6.91 18.40
C GLY A 351 12.41 -6.07 18.87
N LEU A 352 12.13 -4.83 19.27
CA LEU A 352 13.15 -3.83 19.60
C LEU A 352 13.76 -4.06 21.00
N ASN A 353 15.08 -4.29 21.05
CA ASN A 353 15.83 -4.51 22.28
C ASN A 353 16.50 -3.21 22.76
N LYS A 354 15.77 -2.35 23.49
CA LYS A 354 16.26 -1.04 23.95
C LYS A 354 17.46 -1.15 24.90
N LYS A 355 18.42 -0.21 24.82
CA LYS A 355 19.65 -0.19 25.62
C LYS A 355 20.49 -1.48 25.56
N VAL A 356 20.30 -2.29 24.52
CA VAL A 356 21.10 -3.49 24.25
C VAL A 356 22.00 -3.21 23.05
N ALA A 357 23.21 -3.74 23.08
CA ALA A 357 24.13 -3.72 21.96
C ALA A 357 24.64 -5.13 21.67
N ILE A 358 24.65 -5.50 20.39
CA ILE A 358 25.29 -6.74 19.92
C ILE A 358 26.51 -6.40 19.09
N ILE A 359 27.55 -7.23 19.22
CA ILE A 359 28.80 -7.06 18.46
C ILE A 359 28.96 -8.30 17.59
N GLY A 360 29.18 -8.07 16.30
CA GLY A 360 29.38 -9.13 15.34
C GLY A 360 30.42 -8.77 14.29
N LYS A 361 30.84 -9.78 13.53
CA LYS A 361 31.78 -9.64 12.42
C LYS A 361 31.10 -10.04 11.13
N VAL A 362 31.25 -9.20 10.11
CA VAL A 362 30.64 -9.42 8.80
C VAL A 362 31.32 -10.58 8.11
N LEU A 363 30.53 -11.56 7.70
CA LEU A 363 30.99 -12.70 6.93
C LEU A 363 30.84 -12.45 5.43
N PHE A 364 29.66 -12.01 4.99
CA PHE A 364 29.34 -11.83 3.57
C PHE A 364 28.37 -10.68 3.36
N PHE A 365 28.50 -10.01 2.22
CA PHE A 365 27.46 -9.14 1.67
C PHE A 365 26.57 -9.91 0.70
N VAL A 366 25.25 -9.81 0.87
CA VAL A 366 24.27 -10.58 0.10
C VAL A 366 23.69 -9.70 -1.00
N LYS A 367 24.32 -9.75 -2.19
CA LYS A 367 23.80 -9.05 -3.38
C LYS A 367 22.43 -9.56 -3.78
N HIS A 368 21.52 -8.66 -4.09
CA HIS A 368 20.16 -8.95 -4.55
C HIS A 368 19.63 -7.84 -5.47
N GLU A 369 18.49 -8.06 -6.11
CA GLU A 369 17.92 -7.16 -7.12
C GLU A 369 17.18 -5.94 -6.55
N ASN A 370 16.87 -5.90 -5.25
CA ASN A 370 16.20 -4.74 -4.65
C ASN A 370 17.23 -3.69 -4.21
N VAL A 371 16.84 -2.42 -4.24
CA VAL A 371 17.69 -1.30 -3.80
C VAL A 371 17.83 -1.25 -2.27
N ALA A 372 16.82 -1.73 -1.53
CA ALA A 372 16.82 -1.75 -0.07
C ALA A 372 15.93 -2.90 0.47
N PRO A 373 16.22 -3.42 1.68
CA PRO A 373 17.39 -3.11 2.50
C PRO A 373 18.67 -3.80 1.99
N LEU A 374 19.82 -3.39 2.53
CA LEU A 374 21.08 -4.11 2.33
C LEU A 374 21.13 -5.32 3.27
N TYR A 375 21.54 -6.48 2.76
CA TYR A 375 21.62 -7.71 3.54
C TYR A 375 23.07 -8.14 3.77
N TYR A 376 23.41 -8.43 5.02
CA TYR A 376 24.71 -8.95 5.42
C TYR A 376 24.54 -10.24 6.23
N LEU A 377 25.49 -11.15 6.12
CA LEU A 377 25.62 -12.26 7.05
C LEU A 377 26.62 -11.88 8.13
N VAL A 378 26.22 -11.95 9.39
CA VAL A 378 27.04 -11.53 10.53
C VAL A 378 27.15 -12.66 11.53
N CYS A 379 28.30 -12.77 12.20
CA CYS A 379 28.56 -13.73 13.26
C CYS A 379 28.84 -12.99 14.57
N ASP A 380 28.14 -13.36 15.64
CA ASP A 380 28.35 -12.76 16.97
C ASP A 380 29.52 -13.41 17.74
N THR A 381 29.72 -12.98 18.99
CA THR A 381 30.77 -13.52 19.87
C THR A 381 30.55 -14.97 20.27
N ASP A 382 29.31 -15.47 20.23
CA ASP A 382 28.95 -16.86 20.56
C ASP A 382 28.97 -17.76 19.32
N GLN A 383 29.52 -17.26 18.21
CA GLN A 383 29.58 -17.94 16.91
C GLN A 383 28.21 -18.18 16.28
N SER A 384 27.18 -17.47 16.75
CA SER A 384 25.85 -17.53 16.16
C SER A 384 25.81 -16.63 14.93
N CYS A 385 25.45 -17.23 13.79
CA CYS A 385 25.27 -16.50 12.53
C CYS A 385 23.83 -15.99 12.41
N TYR A 386 23.68 -14.76 11.97
CA TYR A 386 22.39 -14.10 11.76
C TYR A 386 22.43 -13.20 10.53
N VAL A 387 21.25 -12.97 9.94
CA VAL A 387 21.07 -12.03 8.83
C VAL A 387 20.91 -10.64 9.42
N LEU A 388 21.66 -9.68 8.90
CA LEU A 388 21.52 -8.26 9.20
C LEU A 388 20.85 -7.57 8.02
N SER A 389 19.66 -7.01 8.23
CA SER A 389 18.98 -6.13 7.27
C SER A 389 19.19 -4.67 7.67
N VAL A 390 19.78 -3.90 6.77
CA VAL A 390 20.11 -2.49 7.01
C VAL A 390 19.30 -1.59 6.09
N TYR A 391 18.39 -0.81 6.66
CA TYR A 391 17.59 0.19 5.97
C TYR A 391 18.27 1.56 6.05
N GLY A 392 17.87 2.46 5.15
CA GLY A 392 18.32 3.84 5.20
C GLY A 392 19.75 4.10 4.69
N ILE A 393 20.39 3.12 4.04
CA ILE A 393 21.74 3.24 3.44
C ILE A 393 21.67 3.10 1.91
N ARG A 394 22.50 3.85 1.17
CA ARG A 394 22.64 3.74 -0.29
C ARG A 394 23.30 2.41 -0.68
N ASP A 395 22.76 1.72 -1.70
CA ASP A 395 23.52 0.72 -2.45
C ASP A 395 24.37 1.44 -3.51
N GLU A 396 25.67 1.16 -3.54
CA GLU A 396 26.67 1.87 -4.34
C GLU A 396 26.63 1.50 -5.83
N ALA A 397 25.88 0.47 -6.22
CA ALA A 397 25.84 0.00 -7.61
C ALA A 397 25.14 0.98 -8.59
N CYS A 398 24.54 2.08 -8.10
CA CYS A 398 23.71 2.97 -8.91
C CYS A 398 24.24 4.39 -9.15
N ASP A 399 25.27 4.89 -8.45
CA ASP A 399 25.77 6.26 -8.67
C ASP A 399 27.31 6.39 -8.52
N ILE A 400 27.96 6.97 -9.53
CA ILE A 400 29.41 6.95 -9.78
C ILE A 400 30.21 8.03 -8.99
N GLU A 401 29.56 8.90 -8.21
CA GLU A 401 30.18 10.17 -7.77
C GLU A 401 30.50 10.34 -6.27
N ILE A 402 30.51 9.29 -5.44
CA ILE A 402 30.82 9.46 -3.99
C ILE A 402 32.28 9.09 -3.67
N LYS A 403 33.02 10.08 -3.15
CA LYS A 403 34.47 10.07 -2.93
C LYS A 403 34.97 9.36 -1.65
N ASP A 404 34.07 8.93 -0.76
CA ASP A 404 34.40 8.10 0.41
C ASP A 404 33.19 7.22 0.81
N PRO A 405 33.09 5.98 0.28
CA PRO A 405 31.99 5.06 0.58
C PRO A 405 32.24 4.28 1.87
N LEU A 406 31.24 4.19 2.74
CA LEU A 406 31.23 3.20 3.80
C LEU A 406 30.65 1.88 3.25
N GLN A 407 31.51 1.10 2.61
CA GLN A 407 31.26 -0.31 2.47
C GLN A 407 31.44 -0.97 3.83
N ILE A 408 30.37 -1.46 4.43
CA ILE A 408 30.47 -2.56 5.39
C ILE A 408 31.08 -3.73 4.61
N LYS A 409 32.34 -4.05 4.87
CA LYS A 409 33.12 -5.08 4.15
C LYS A 409 33.13 -6.39 4.91
N GLU A 410 33.42 -7.47 4.19
CA GLU A 410 33.72 -8.75 4.81
C GLU A 410 34.90 -8.59 5.79
N GLY A 411 34.72 -9.10 7.00
CA GLY A 411 35.69 -8.98 8.09
C GLY A 411 35.54 -7.71 8.94
N ASP A 412 34.67 -6.75 8.58
CA ASP A 412 34.43 -5.60 9.43
C ASP A 412 33.73 -5.99 10.73
N GLN A 413 34.08 -5.29 11.79
CA GLN A 413 33.43 -5.39 13.09
C GLN A 413 32.25 -4.43 13.14
N LEU A 414 31.07 -4.96 13.44
CA LEU A 414 29.84 -4.20 13.64
C LEU A 414 29.46 -4.18 15.12
N THR A 415 29.10 -3.01 15.62
CA THR A 415 28.32 -2.87 16.86
C THR A 415 26.96 -2.33 16.49
N LEU A 416 25.91 -3.10 16.79
CA LEU A 416 24.53 -2.77 16.50
C LEU A 416 23.83 -2.36 17.78
N LEU A 417 23.33 -1.14 17.83
CA LEU A 417 22.65 -0.54 18.97
C LEU A 417 21.14 -0.70 18.82
N GLU A 418 20.49 -1.07 19.92
CA GLU A 418 19.05 -1.30 19.99
C GLU A 418 18.52 -2.20 18.87
N PRO A 419 19.06 -3.43 18.72
CA PRO A 419 18.72 -4.29 17.60
C PRO A 419 17.24 -4.66 17.63
N ASN A 420 16.60 -4.59 16.45
CA ASN A 420 15.27 -5.13 16.26
C ASN A 420 15.39 -6.58 15.77
N TYR A 421 15.22 -7.53 16.67
CA TYR A 421 15.45 -8.95 16.41
C TYR A 421 14.17 -9.65 15.97
N ARG A 422 14.31 -10.64 15.09
CA ARG A 422 13.22 -11.54 14.70
C ARG A 422 13.74 -12.95 14.43
N ASP A 423 13.01 -13.95 14.91
CA ASP A 423 13.14 -15.33 14.46
C ASP A 423 12.24 -15.56 13.24
N VAL A 424 12.84 -15.78 12.06
CA VAL A 424 12.11 -16.03 10.83
C VAL A 424 11.95 -17.53 10.69
N ASP A 425 10.72 -18.03 10.76
CA ASP A 425 10.36 -19.44 10.53
C ASP A 425 9.06 -19.53 9.73
N PHE A 426 9.16 -19.90 8.45
CA PHE A 426 7.98 -20.17 7.62
C PHE A 426 8.31 -21.11 6.44
N SER A 427 7.28 -21.71 5.85
CA SER A 427 7.42 -22.57 4.66
C SER A 427 6.66 -21.99 3.46
N TRP A 428 7.25 -22.10 2.28
CA TRP A 428 6.69 -21.56 1.04
C TRP A 428 6.60 -22.62 -0.06
N ASN A 429 5.49 -22.61 -0.81
CA ASN A 429 5.23 -23.41 -2.02
C ASN A 429 5.63 -24.90 -1.94
N GLY A 430 5.18 -25.60 -0.90
CA GLY A 430 5.32 -27.06 -0.84
C GLY A 430 6.75 -27.59 -0.73
N LYS A 431 7.76 -26.79 -0.36
CA LYS A 431 9.04 -27.31 0.16
C LYS A 431 8.76 -28.08 1.45
N VAL A 432 8.41 -29.37 1.34
CA VAL A 432 8.08 -30.27 2.46
C VAL A 432 9.28 -30.47 3.40
N CYS A 433 10.51 -30.13 2.96
CA CYS A 433 11.75 -30.42 3.70
C CYS A 433 12.66 -29.20 3.97
N ALA A 434 12.26 -27.97 3.66
CA ALA A 434 13.06 -26.78 3.98
C ALA A 434 12.16 -25.57 4.25
N ALA A 435 11.79 -25.37 5.52
CA ALA A 435 11.32 -24.09 6.00
C ALA A 435 12.47 -23.07 5.96
N TYR A 436 12.19 -21.82 5.60
CA TYR A 436 13.14 -20.74 5.79
C TYR A 436 13.23 -20.47 7.28
N ARG A 437 14.36 -20.88 7.88
CA ARG A 437 14.63 -20.68 9.30
C ARG A 437 15.93 -19.93 9.51
N PHE A 438 15.86 -18.71 10.03
CA PHE A 438 17.04 -17.91 10.35
C PHE A 438 16.75 -16.78 11.33
N ASN A 439 17.77 -16.43 12.12
CA ASN A 439 17.77 -15.23 12.95
C ASN A 439 17.99 -14.00 12.07
N SER A 440 17.15 -12.97 12.22
CA SER A 440 17.31 -11.67 11.57
C SER A 440 17.46 -10.56 12.61
N VAL A 441 18.35 -9.62 12.33
CA VAL A 441 18.46 -8.36 13.06
C VAL A 441 18.28 -7.24 12.05
N ARG A 442 17.27 -6.42 12.31
CA ARG A 442 16.96 -5.24 11.52
C ARG A 442 17.52 -3.99 12.16
N VAL A 443 18.06 -3.12 11.32
CA VAL A 443 18.49 -1.78 11.70
C VAL A 443 17.90 -0.76 10.73
N ASP A 444 17.28 0.28 11.28
CA ASP A 444 16.57 1.32 10.51
C ASP A 444 17.43 2.57 10.26
N PHE A 445 18.45 2.79 11.10
CA PHE A 445 19.25 4.01 11.09
C PHE A 445 20.77 3.75 11.08
N LEU A 446 21.51 4.70 10.51
CA LEU A 446 22.96 4.68 10.50
C LEU A 446 23.56 4.81 11.91
N GLU A 447 22.90 5.56 12.78
CA GLU A 447 23.32 5.81 14.16
C GLU A 447 23.28 4.54 15.01
N GLN A 448 22.49 3.55 14.59
CA GLN A 448 22.43 2.24 15.23
C GLN A 448 23.60 1.33 14.82
N VAL A 449 24.36 1.68 13.78
CA VAL A 449 25.47 0.85 13.28
C VAL A 449 26.79 1.58 13.52
N ILE A 450 27.72 0.91 14.20
CA ILE A 450 29.10 1.39 14.36
C ILE A 450 30.02 0.37 13.69
N VAL A 451 30.82 0.82 12.73
CA VAL A 451 31.73 -0.02 11.95
C VAL A 451 33.16 0.22 12.42
N ASN A 452 33.84 -0.83 12.87
CA ASN A 452 35.22 -0.77 13.37
C ASN A 452 35.43 0.34 14.43
N GLY A 453 34.43 0.56 15.29
CA GLY A 453 34.45 1.59 16.33
C GLY A 453 34.15 3.02 15.85
N LYS A 454 33.84 3.23 14.56
CA LYS A 454 33.48 4.53 13.99
C LYS A 454 32.00 4.57 13.61
N ALA A 455 31.34 5.67 13.94
CA ALA A 455 29.98 5.94 13.47
C ALA A 455 29.97 6.18 11.96
N ILE A 456 28.85 5.84 11.31
CA ILE A 456 28.66 6.03 9.87
C ILE A 456 28.36 7.51 9.58
N SER A 457 28.89 8.04 8.47
CA SER A 457 28.66 9.43 8.07
C SER A 457 27.22 9.68 7.62
N SER A 458 26.65 10.83 8.02
CA SER A 458 25.29 11.25 7.64
C SER A 458 25.12 11.51 6.14
N THR A 459 26.22 11.71 5.40
CA THR A 459 26.21 11.89 3.92
C THR A 459 25.76 10.64 3.16
N GLN A 460 25.67 9.49 3.83
CA GLN A 460 25.39 8.18 3.23
C GLN A 460 23.94 7.71 3.47
N ALA A 461 23.14 8.50 4.19
CA ALA A 461 21.74 8.19 4.49
C ALA A 461 20.82 8.32 3.26
N VAL A 462 19.84 7.42 3.15
CA VAL A 462 18.74 7.48 2.16
C VAL A 462 17.42 7.48 2.87
N ARG A 463 16.53 8.40 2.49
CA ARG A 463 15.11 8.29 2.84
C ARG A 463 14.45 7.32 1.87
N THR A 464 14.09 6.13 2.37
CA THR A 464 13.23 5.22 1.60
C THR A 464 11.84 5.86 1.52
N ALA A 465 11.18 5.76 0.37
CA ALA A 465 9.79 6.19 0.22
C ALA A 465 9.00 5.12 -0.55
N ILE A 466 7.96 4.57 0.08
CA ILE A 466 6.94 3.80 -0.66
C ILE A 466 5.77 4.75 -0.88
N LEU A 467 5.63 5.22 -2.12
CA LEU A 467 4.51 6.05 -2.51
C LEU A 467 3.32 5.14 -2.82
N ALA A 468 2.28 5.22 -1.98
CA ALA A 468 0.95 4.71 -2.34
C ALA A 468 0.38 5.62 -3.44
N GLN A 469 0.79 5.39 -4.68
CA GLN A 469 0.29 6.16 -5.81
C GLN A 469 -1.17 5.78 -6.06
N HIS A 470 -2.06 6.77 -5.99
CA HIS A 470 -3.38 6.68 -6.59
C HIS A 470 -3.42 7.67 -7.76
N LYS A 471 -3.74 7.18 -8.96
CA LYS A 471 -4.11 8.04 -10.08
C LYS A 471 -5.64 8.21 -10.04
N PRO A 472 -6.16 9.46 -10.08
CA PRO A 472 -7.60 9.76 -9.97
C PRO A 472 -8.44 9.22 -11.14
#